data_AF-A0A257UGU1-F1
#
_entry.id   AF-A0A257UGU1-F1
#
_cell.length_a   1.000
_cell.length_b   1.000
_cell.length_c   1.000
_cell.angle_alpha   90.00
_cell.angle_beta   90.00
_cell.angle_gamma   90.00
#
_symmetry.space_group_name_H-M   'P 1'
#
loop_
_entity.id
_entity.type
_entity.pdbx_description
1 polymer ?
#
loop_
_entity_poly.entity_id
_entity_poly.type
_entity_poly.pdbx_seq_one_letter_code
_entity_poly.pdbx_strand_id
1 'polypeptide(L)'
;MWARTRTIPPLISAHVEWSVQNRREYRRCSRRPIAAVLFRRRLKPWRQSGSSIFIRRHSSWSPAPWRRSGTLASVASERFSGLTTWIEVSRGALAHNLSIFRGLLGPRTGLLAVVKANAYGHGLEEVAGVCAEQGADMLGVHTAAEVSALAKAGNELPVLVMGYLTPAQVEEVVRPGVHVLVSSRAVVEALAAQARRLGAVLPVHVKVDTGTHRQGVEPADAAEFAAAARDAGLAVVGVATHFANIEDTTDHGYAFAQLDRFRGAVAAVEGRVGRVRWVHAACSAAALLFREADFTMVRVGISLYGHWPSKETHLSWLLAHGRDGVKLEPALAWRARVGQVKRVAAGAPVGYGLTYRPTRPSAIAVLPVGYADGYPRALSNRARVLLRGLPAPVVGRVCMDIVMADVTDIPGAGEGDVATLIGADGEERVTAEELAELGGTINYEILARLSPALVRAVVE
;
A
#
# COMPACT_ATOMS: atom_id res chain seq x y z
N MET A 1 -33.60 31.23 -23.66
CA MET A 1 -34.20 32.39 -24.34
C MET A 1 -35.09 33.08 -23.31
N TRP A 2 -34.64 34.24 -22.77
CA TRP A 2 -35.30 35.15 -21.81
C TRP A 2 -35.71 34.53 -20.44
N ALA A 3 -35.51 35.15 -19.28
CA ALA A 3 -35.44 36.58 -18.99
C ALA A 3 -34.80 36.90 -17.61
N ARG A 4 -34.38 38.16 -17.50
CA ARG A 4 -34.31 39.04 -16.31
C ARG A 4 -33.09 38.97 -15.39
N THR A 5 -32.15 39.85 -15.73
CA THR A 5 -31.21 40.55 -14.87
C THR A 5 -31.91 41.38 -13.78
N ARG A 6 -31.43 41.27 -12.54
CA ARG A 6 -31.56 42.28 -11.49
C ARG A 6 -30.20 42.44 -10.81
N THR A 7 -29.69 43.66 -10.85
CA THR A 7 -28.51 44.16 -10.15
C THR A 7 -28.85 44.49 -8.69
N ILE A 8 -28.00 44.09 -7.75
CA ILE A 8 -27.98 44.52 -6.33
C ILE A 8 -26.51 44.83 -5.95
N PRO A 9 -26.21 45.89 -5.16
CA PRO A 9 -24.86 46.43 -4.91
C PRO A 9 -24.03 45.66 -3.85
N PRO A 10 -22.73 45.96 -3.66
CA PRO A 10 -21.81 45.12 -2.89
C PRO A 10 -21.95 45.33 -1.38
N LEU A 11 -21.88 44.22 -0.64
CA LEU A 11 -21.82 44.20 0.82
C LEU A 11 -20.37 44.28 1.32
N ILE A 12 -20.26 45.07 2.38
CA ILE A 12 -19.09 45.56 3.10
C ILE A 12 -18.27 44.44 3.73
N SER A 13 -16.95 44.60 3.68
CA SER A 13 -15.94 43.83 4.39
C SER A 13 -16.04 44.04 5.90
N ALA A 14 -16.21 42.95 6.67
CA ALA A 14 -16.02 42.96 8.11
C ALA A 14 -14.72 42.24 8.46
N HIS A 15 -13.71 43.02 8.85
CA HIS A 15 -12.56 42.56 9.62
C HIS A 15 -13.03 42.12 11.01
N VAL A 16 -12.55 40.96 11.46
CA VAL A 16 -12.65 40.54 12.87
C VAL A 16 -11.24 40.41 13.40
N GLU A 17 -10.81 41.44 14.12
CA GLU A 17 -9.69 41.39 15.08
C GLU A 17 -10.15 40.58 16.29
N TRP A 18 -9.39 39.57 16.69
CA TRP A 18 -9.59 38.90 17.97
C TRP A 18 -8.43 39.26 18.90
N SER A 19 -8.76 40.09 19.88
CA SER A 19 -7.87 40.65 20.89
C SER A 19 -7.44 39.62 21.94
N VAL A 20 -6.18 39.74 22.33
CA VAL A 20 -5.51 39.08 23.45
C VAL A 20 -6.18 39.44 24.78
N GLN A 21 -6.88 38.50 25.42
CA GLN A 21 -7.18 38.55 26.86
C GLN A 21 -7.71 37.21 27.38
N ASN A 22 -6.81 36.33 27.85
CA ASN A 22 -7.04 35.47 29.01
C ASN A 22 -5.77 34.65 29.32
N ARG A 23 -4.85 35.26 30.06
CA ARG A 23 -3.88 34.55 30.90
C ARG A 23 -4.10 35.01 32.32
N ARG A 24 -4.60 34.11 33.17
CA ARG A 24 -4.31 33.94 34.60
C ARG A 24 -5.50 33.22 35.23
N GLU A 25 -5.36 31.93 35.46
CA GLU A 25 -5.58 31.29 36.77
C GLU A 25 -5.37 29.77 36.62
N TYR A 26 -5.21 29.08 37.75
CA TYR A 26 -4.80 27.68 37.91
C TYR A 26 -3.29 27.36 37.83
N ARG A 27 -2.60 27.82 38.89
CA ARG A 27 -1.53 27.04 39.54
C ARG A 27 -2.11 26.37 40.79
N ARG A 28 -1.67 25.12 41.03
CA ARG A 28 -1.65 24.32 42.28
C ARG A 28 -2.81 23.35 42.56
N CYS A 29 -2.54 22.08 42.28
CA CYS A 29 -2.64 20.92 43.17
C CYS A 29 -2.11 19.73 42.35
N SER A 30 -1.41 18.70 42.81
CA SER A 30 -0.70 18.34 44.04
C SER A 30 0.02 17.04 43.67
N ARG A 31 1.31 16.90 44.05
CA ARG A 31 2.10 15.67 43.86
C ARG A 31 1.49 14.51 44.63
N ARG A 32 1.45 13.30 44.04
CA ARG A 32 1.74 12.01 44.72
C ARG A 32 2.06 10.92 43.68
N PRO A 33 3.06 10.05 43.94
CA PRO A 33 3.58 9.07 42.98
C PRO A 33 2.79 7.75 43.07
N ILE A 34 2.56 7.08 41.94
CA ILE A 34 2.06 5.70 41.91
C ILE A 34 3.24 4.77 41.65
N ALA A 35 3.37 3.79 42.55
CA ALA A 35 4.43 2.82 42.65
C ALA A 35 4.42 1.82 41.48
N ALA A 36 5.63 1.51 40.99
CA ALA A 36 5.89 0.43 40.05
C ALA A 36 5.75 -0.92 40.76
N VAL A 37 4.79 -1.74 40.31
CA VAL A 37 4.69 -3.16 40.69
C VAL A 37 5.46 -3.98 39.68
N LEU A 38 6.68 -4.37 40.06
CA LEU A 38 7.54 -5.32 39.33
C LEU A 38 7.10 -6.76 39.66
N PHE A 39 6.44 -7.44 38.72
CA PHE A 39 6.27 -8.89 38.77
C PHE A 39 7.43 -9.59 38.06
N ARG A 40 8.45 -9.99 38.83
CA ARG A 40 9.48 -10.96 38.38
C ARG A 40 8.89 -12.37 38.45
N ARG A 41 8.55 -12.97 37.30
CA ARG A 41 8.37 -14.44 37.21
C ARG A 41 9.67 -15.08 36.72
N ARG A 42 10.29 -15.85 37.64
CA ARG A 42 11.40 -16.77 37.37
C ARG A 42 10.88 -17.93 36.50
N LEU A 43 11.50 -18.15 35.34
CA LEU A 43 11.38 -19.39 34.58
C LEU A 43 12.57 -20.30 34.92
N LYS A 44 12.28 -21.52 35.37
CA LYS A 44 13.26 -22.62 35.45
C LYS A 44 13.29 -23.38 34.11
N PRO A 45 14.47 -23.84 33.64
CA PRO A 45 14.59 -24.56 32.38
C PRO A 45 14.13 -26.02 32.52
N TRP A 46 13.32 -26.47 31.56
CA TRP A 46 12.95 -27.87 31.39
C TRP A 46 13.99 -28.61 30.53
N ARG A 47 14.37 -29.79 31.01
CA ARG A 47 15.29 -30.75 30.36
C ARG A 47 14.62 -31.37 29.13
N GLN A 48 15.37 -31.46 28.03
CA GLN A 48 15.05 -32.32 26.90
C GLN A 48 15.61 -33.73 27.15
N SER A 49 14.73 -34.73 27.17
CA SER A 49 15.09 -36.14 27.02
C SER A 49 14.90 -36.52 25.55
N GLY A 50 15.94 -37.07 24.94
CA GLY A 50 15.93 -37.54 23.57
C GLY A 50 15.18 -38.86 23.37
N SER A 51 14.66 -39.03 22.15
CA SER A 51 14.35 -40.33 21.59
C SER A 51 14.69 -40.29 20.10
N SER A 52 15.73 -41.05 19.74
CA SER A 52 16.15 -41.33 18.38
C SER A 52 15.10 -42.18 17.65
N ILE A 53 14.68 -41.76 16.46
CA ILE A 53 13.95 -42.60 15.51
C ILE A 53 14.79 -42.74 14.24
N PHE A 54 15.15 -43.99 13.96
CA PHE A 54 15.79 -44.47 12.73
C PHE A 54 14.86 -44.26 11.53
N ILE A 55 15.35 -43.60 10.47
CA ILE A 55 14.76 -43.67 9.13
C ILE A 55 15.83 -44.12 8.14
N ARG A 56 15.48 -45.17 7.39
CA ARG A 56 16.30 -45.89 6.41
C ARG A 56 16.75 -44.96 5.27
N ARG A 57 18.03 -45.09 4.89
CA ARG A 57 18.62 -44.50 3.68
C ARG A 57 18.14 -45.23 2.43
N HIS A 58 17.68 -44.49 1.43
CA HIS A 58 17.69 -44.94 0.03
C HIS A 58 18.31 -43.86 -0.88
N SER A 59 19.17 -44.38 -1.77
CA SER A 59 19.64 -43.86 -3.06
C SER A 59 20.32 -42.48 -3.12
N SER A 60 21.62 -42.57 -3.41
CA SER A 60 22.53 -41.54 -3.89
C SER A 60 22.06 -40.88 -5.19
N TRP A 61 21.98 -39.55 -5.17
CA TRP A 61 22.01 -38.71 -6.36
C TRP A 61 23.10 -37.66 -6.15
N SER A 62 24.16 -37.71 -6.95
CA SER A 62 25.27 -36.77 -6.91
C SER A 62 24.95 -35.56 -7.79
N PRO A 63 24.92 -34.32 -7.29
CA PRO A 63 24.88 -33.15 -8.15
C PRO A 63 26.28 -32.82 -8.67
N ALA A 64 26.38 -32.63 -9.99
CA ALA A 64 27.57 -32.12 -10.65
C ALA A 64 27.93 -30.70 -10.16
N PRO A 65 29.23 -30.32 -10.17
CA PRO A 65 29.68 -29.07 -9.57
C PRO A 65 29.28 -27.86 -10.42
N TRP A 66 28.43 -26.99 -9.87
CA TRP A 66 28.13 -25.69 -10.44
C TRP A 66 29.36 -24.78 -10.31
N ARG A 67 29.93 -24.38 -11.46
CA ARG A 67 30.95 -23.33 -11.53
C ARG A 67 30.36 -22.04 -10.93
N ARG A 68 30.94 -21.58 -9.82
CA ARG A 68 30.76 -20.22 -9.30
C ARG A 68 31.76 -19.29 -9.98
N SER A 69 31.26 -18.24 -10.63
CA SER A 69 31.79 -16.86 -10.57
C SER A 69 31.14 -15.97 -11.64
N GLY A 70 29.90 -15.58 -11.39
CA GLY A 70 29.33 -14.33 -11.88
C GLY A 70 28.87 -13.56 -10.66
N THR A 71 29.38 -12.35 -10.44
CA THR A 71 28.92 -11.45 -9.38
C THR A 71 27.42 -11.21 -9.56
N LEU A 72 26.62 -11.20 -8.49
CA LEU A 72 25.16 -10.96 -8.55
C LEU A 72 24.77 -9.71 -9.38
N ALA A 73 25.66 -8.71 -9.45
CA ALA A 73 25.53 -7.53 -10.29
C ALA A 73 25.51 -7.84 -11.80
N SER A 74 26.24 -8.85 -12.30
CA SER A 74 26.26 -9.21 -13.72
C SER A 74 24.97 -9.88 -14.17
N VAL A 75 24.36 -10.70 -13.30
CA VAL A 75 23.09 -11.38 -13.58
C VAL A 75 21.90 -10.40 -13.51
N ALA A 76 21.94 -9.44 -12.57
CA ALA A 76 20.95 -8.35 -12.53
C ALA A 76 21.07 -7.43 -13.76
N SER A 77 22.28 -7.17 -14.23
CA SER A 77 22.56 -6.38 -15.44
C SER A 77 22.00 -7.00 -16.72
N GLU A 78 22.07 -8.34 -16.87
CA GLU A 78 21.55 -9.03 -18.07
C GLU A 78 20.02 -8.99 -18.16
N ARG A 79 19.31 -9.13 -17.03
CA ARG A 79 17.83 -9.11 -16.98
C ARG A 79 17.20 -7.83 -17.51
N PHE A 80 17.89 -6.70 -17.39
CA PHE A 80 17.39 -5.39 -17.82
C PHE A 80 18.15 -4.82 -19.03
N SER A 81 18.99 -5.63 -19.68
CA SER A 81 19.87 -5.18 -20.78
C SER A 81 19.10 -4.62 -21.98
N GLY A 82 17.94 -5.19 -22.32
CA GLY A 82 17.08 -4.75 -23.42
C GLY A 82 16.04 -3.69 -23.07
N LEU A 83 15.99 -3.22 -21.82
CA LEU A 83 14.93 -2.32 -21.35
C LEU A 83 15.42 -0.87 -21.26
N THR A 84 14.57 0.06 -21.69
CA THR A 84 14.77 1.50 -21.56
C THR A 84 14.30 2.02 -20.21
N THR A 85 13.31 1.39 -19.59
CA THR A 85 12.82 1.65 -18.23
C THR A 85 12.21 0.39 -17.62
N TRP A 86 12.35 0.22 -16.31
CA TRP A 86 11.87 -0.96 -15.57
C TRP A 86 11.69 -0.67 -14.09
N ILE A 87 10.97 -1.56 -13.41
CA ILE A 87 10.78 -1.54 -11.97
C ILE A 87 11.46 -2.75 -11.34
N GLU A 88 12.22 -2.50 -10.29
CA GLU A 88 12.81 -3.50 -9.40
C GLU A 88 11.94 -3.59 -8.14
N VAL A 89 11.61 -4.82 -7.75
CA VAL A 89 10.81 -5.12 -6.54
C VAL A 89 11.67 -5.94 -5.58
N SER A 90 12.07 -5.36 -4.45
CA SER A 90 12.91 -6.05 -3.48
C SER A 90 12.10 -7.08 -2.68
N ARG A 91 12.48 -8.36 -2.82
CA ARG A 91 11.99 -9.46 -1.99
C ARG A 91 12.35 -9.23 -0.54
N GLY A 92 13.60 -8.85 -0.26
CA GLY A 92 14.08 -8.58 1.10
C GLY A 92 13.23 -7.52 1.81
N ALA A 93 12.94 -6.40 1.14
CA ALA A 93 12.12 -5.32 1.71
C ALA A 93 10.68 -5.77 1.99
N LEU A 94 10.04 -6.48 1.06
CA LEU A 94 8.69 -7.02 1.26
C LEU A 94 8.64 -8.02 2.43
N ALA A 95 9.62 -8.94 2.50
CA ALA A 95 9.74 -9.91 3.58
C ALA A 95 9.96 -9.22 4.94
N HIS A 96 10.85 -8.24 4.98
CA HIS A 96 11.09 -7.41 6.16
C HIS A 96 9.83 -6.71 6.64
N ASN A 97 9.12 -6.01 5.74
CA ASN A 97 7.88 -5.31 6.09
C ASN A 97 6.78 -6.28 6.56
N LEU A 98 6.60 -7.44 5.90
CA LEU A 98 5.67 -8.48 6.36
C LEU A 98 6.04 -8.98 7.76
N SER A 99 7.32 -9.20 8.04
CA SER A 99 7.79 -9.68 9.34
C SER A 99 7.48 -8.70 10.47
N ILE A 100 7.55 -7.38 10.19
CA ILE A 100 7.17 -6.34 11.15
C ILE A 100 5.70 -6.51 11.53
N PHE A 101 4.81 -6.56 10.54
CA PHE A 101 3.38 -6.71 10.81
C PHE A 101 3.09 -8.05 11.48
N ARG A 102 3.75 -9.14 11.08
CA ARG A 102 3.57 -10.43 11.76
C ARG A 102 4.01 -10.37 13.23
N GLY A 103 5.11 -9.69 13.54
CA GLY A 103 5.60 -9.52 14.91
C GLY A 103 4.74 -8.60 15.78
N LEU A 104 3.99 -7.69 15.15
CA LEU A 104 3.03 -6.79 15.81
C LEU A 104 1.70 -7.48 16.18
N LEU A 105 1.41 -8.65 15.60
CA LEU A 105 0.13 -9.33 15.72
C LEU A 105 0.21 -10.55 16.65
N GLY A 106 -0.92 -10.89 17.26
CA GLY A 106 -1.05 -12.15 17.99
C GLY A 106 -0.94 -13.37 17.06
N PRO A 107 -0.50 -14.54 17.55
CA PRO A 107 -0.24 -15.73 16.71
C PRO A 107 -1.50 -16.32 16.05
N ARG A 108 -2.69 -15.87 16.44
CA ARG A 108 -3.98 -16.30 15.85
C ARG A 108 -4.63 -15.23 14.97
N THR A 109 -4.01 -14.06 14.85
CA THR A 109 -4.53 -12.96 14.05
C THR A 109 -4.01 -13.10 12.63
N GLY A 110 -4.93 -13.18 11.67
CA GLY A 110 -4.60 -13.26 10.25
C GLY A 110 -4.00 -11.97 9.73
N LEU A 111 -3.12 -12.08 8.73
CA LEU A 111 -2.58 -10.96 7.96
C LEU A 111 -3.05 -11.11 6.52
N LEU A 112 -3.93 -10.20 6.12
CA LEU A 112 -4.35 -10.07 4.73
C LEU A 112 -3.46 -9.04 4.03
N ALA A 113 -2.66 -9.50 3.08
CA ALA A 113 -1.80 -8.66 2.25
C ALA A 113 -2.63 -8.04 1.12
N VAL A 114 -2.79 -6.71 1.13
CA VAL A 114 -3.64 -6.02 0.15
C VAL A 114 -2.83 -5.71 -1.10
N VAL A 115 -3.12 -6.44 -2.18
CA VAL A 115 -2.39 -6.40 -3.47
C VAL A 115 -3.20 -5.81 -4.63
N LYS A 116 -4.30 -5.09 -4.33
CA LYS A 116 -5.10 -4.38 -5.34
C LYS A 116 -4.29 -3.35 -6.13
N ALA A 117 -4.83 -2.95 -7.28
CA ALA A 117 -4.23 -2.01 -8.22
C ALA A 117 -2.81 -2.41 -8.63
N ASN A 118 -2.67 -3.66 -9.11
CA ASN A 118 -1.38 -4.24 -9.49
C ASN A 118 -0.35 -4.20 -8.35
N ALA A 119 -0.77 -4.59 -7.14
CA ALA A 119 0.01 -4.48 -5.91
C ALA A 119 0.56 -3.06 -5.69
N TYR A 120 -0.30 -2.04 -5.78
CA TYR A 120 0.08 -0.63 -5.65
C TYR A 120 1.21 -0.27 -6.63
N GLY A 121 1.13 -0.78 -7.86
CA GLY A 121 2.13 -0.58 -8.92
C GLY A 121 3.38 -1.45 -8.83
N HIS A 122 3.53 -2.31 -7.82
CA HIS A 122 4.71 -3.16 -7.64
C HIS A 122 4.66 -4.44 -8.49
N GLY A 123 3.49 -4.83 -9.00
CA GLY A 123 3.33 -6.09 -9.74
C GLY A 123 2.54 -7.12 -8.94
N LEU A 124 1.36 -7.47 -9.44
CA LEU A 124 0.42 -8.35 -8.76
C LEU A 124 0.99 -9.76 -8.57
N GLU A 125 1.57 -10.33 -9.61
CA GLU A 125 2.14 -11.68 -9.60
C GLU A 125 3.41 -11.73 -8.74
N GLU A 126 4.30 -10.76 -8.93
CA GLU A 126 5.55 -10.63 -8.21
C GLU A 126 5.33 -10.56 -6.70
N VAL A 127 4.42 -9.68 -6.26
CA VAL A 127 4.14 -9.48 -4.83
C VAL A 127 3.33 -10.63 -4.24
N ALA A 128 2.39 -11.21 -4.99
CA ALA A 128 1.60 -12.34 -4.51
C ALA A 128 2.50 -13.55 -4.19
N GLY A 129 3.47 -13.85 -5.05
CA GLY A 129 4.45 -14.91 -4.82
C GLY A 129 5.25 -14.69 -3.53
N VAL A 130 5.79 -13.47 -3.33
CA VAL A 130 6.52 -13.13 -2.09
C VAL A 130 5.61 -13.22 -0.86
N CYS A 131 4.37 -12.73 -0.94
CA CYS A 131 3.43 -12.81 0.18
C CYS A 131 3.10 -14.26 0.58
N ALA A 132 2.97 -15.17 -0.40
CA ALA A 132 2.75 -16.58 -0.16
C ALA A 132 3.94 -17.23 0.57
N GLU A 133 5.16 -16.97 0.11
CA GLU A 133 6.38 -17.48 0.75
C GLU A 133 6.59 -16.96 2.17
N GLN A 134 6.22 -15.70 2.43
CA GLN A 134 6.40 -15.03 3.72
C GLN A 134 5.21 -15.23 4.68
N GLY A 135 4.26 -16.09 4.31
CA GLY A 135 3.19 -16.53 5.20
C GLY A 135 2.08 -15.50 5.43
N ALA A 136 1.68 -14.75 4.39
CA ALA A 136 0.40 -14.05 4.42
C ALA A 136 -0.76 -15.08 4.48
N ASP A 137 -1.83 -14.76 5.21
CA ASP A 137 -2.96 -15.69 5.40
C ASP A 137 -3.99 -15.59 4.26
N MET A 138 -4.03 -14.44 3.58
CA MET A 138 -4.98 -14.11 2.52
C MET A 138 -4.47 -12.93 1.69
N LEU A 139 -4.85 -12.86 0.41
CA LEU A 139 -4.61 -11.69 -0.44
C LEU A 139 -5.89 -10.84 -0.56
N GLY A 140 -5.75 -9.52 -0.57
CA GLY A 140 -6.86 -8.59 -0.78
C GLY A 140 -6.78 -7.90 -2.13
N VAL A 141 -7.76 -8.12 -2.99
CA VAL A 141 -7.88 -7.47 -4.32
C VAL A 141 -9.11 -6.58 -4.39
N HIS A 142 -9.23 -5.78 -5.45
CA HIS A 142 -10.40 -4.93 -5.68
C HIS A 142 -11.36 -5.54 -6.72
N THR A 143 -10.84 -6.17 -7.77
CA THR A 143 -11.66 -6.54 -8.94
C THR A 143 -11.67 -8.04 -9.22
N ALA A 144 -12.68 -8.49 -9.97
CA ALA A 144 -12.75 -9.85 -10.51
C ALA A 144 -11.58 -10.15 -11.48
N ALA A 145 -11.14 -9.14 -12.25
CA ALA A 145 -10.00 -9.27 -13.15
C ALA A 145 -8.69 -9.60 -12.39
N GLU A 146 -8.48 -9.00 -11.22
CA GLU A 146 -7.32 -9.31 -10.37
C GLU A 146 -7.40 -10.74 -9.79
N VAL A 147 -8.59 -11.23 -9.45
CA VAL A 147 -8.79 -12.64 -9.07
C VAL A 147 -8.36 -13.56 -10.22
N SER A 148 -8.83 -13.27 -11.43
CA SER A 148 -8.49 -14.04 -12.62
C SER A 148 -6.98 -13.98 -12.94
N ALA A 149 -6.33 -12.84 -12.73
CA ALA A 149 -4.89 -12.69 -12.89
C ALA A 149 -4.10 -13.51 -11.86
N LEU A 150 -4.46 -13.45 -10.58
CA LEU A 150 -3.84 -14.26 -9.53
C LEU A 150 -4.01 -15.77 -9.78
N ALA A 151 -5.18 -16.19 -10.25
CA ALA A 151 -5.42 -17.59 -10.60
C ALA A 151 -4.54 -18.06 -11.76
N LYS A 152 -4.33 -17.20 -12.79
CA LYS A 152 -3.41 -17.50 -13.91
C LYS A 152 -1.95 -17.56 -13.45
N ALA A 153 -1.57 -16.75 -12.47
CA ALA A 153 -0.25 -16.77 -11.84
C ALA A 153 -0.04 -17.95 -10.87
N GLY A 154 -1.02 -18.85 -10.72
CA GLY A 154 -0.90 -20.03 -9.86
C GLY A 154 -0.94 -19.71 -8.36
N ASN A 155 -1.53 -18.59 -7.95
CA ASN A 155 -1.68 -18.25 -6.53
C ASN A 155 -2.58 -19.26 -5.80
N GLU A 156 -2.08 -19.82 -4.70
CA GLU A 156 -2.80 -20.77 -3.85
C GLU A 156 -3.39 -20.13 -2.58
N LEU A 157 -2.97 -18.91 -2.21
CA LEU A 157 -3.52 -18.22 -1.06
C LEU A 157 -5.01 -17.87 -1.27
N PRO A 158 -5.84 -17.90 -0.21
CA PRO A 158 -7.19 -17.36 -0.29
C PRO A 158 -7.19 -15.90 -0.75
N VAL A 159 -8.18 -15.50 -1.54
CA VAL A 159 -8.28 -14.14 -2.09
C VAL A 159 -9.61 -13.50 -1.69
N LEU A 160 -9.56 -12.35 -1.01
CA LEU A 160 -10.74 -11.53 -0.72
C LEU A 160 -10.91 -10.42 -1.75
N VAL A 161 -12.03 -10.46 -2.48
CA VAL A 161 -12.48 -9.37 -3.34
C VAL A 161 -13.16 -8.31 -2.49
N MET A 162 -12.56 -7.13 -2.40
CA MET A 162 -13.05 -6.03 -1.56
C MET A 162 -13.85 -4.97 -2.34
N GLY A 163 -13.72 -4.93 -3.67
CA GLY A 163 -14.42 -3.97 -4.51
C GLY A 163 -15.86 -4.36 -4.81
N TYR A 164 -16.54 -3.44 -5.49
CA TYR A 164 -17.88 -3.69 -6.00
C TYR A 164 -17.83 -4.69 -7.15
N LEU A 165 -18.81 -5.58 -7.18
CA LEU A 165 -19.06 -6.51 -8.28
C LEU A 165 -20.40 -6.20 -8.91
N THR A 166 -20.46 -6.24 -10.23
CA THR A 166 -21.74 -6.33 -10.94
C THR A 166 -22.23 -7.78 -10.93
N PRO A 167 -23.55 -8.03 -11.08
CA PRO A 167 -24.07 -9.38 -11.26
C PRO A 167 -23.41 -10.16 -12.41
N ALA A 168 -22.95 -9.48 -13.47
CA ALA A 168 -22.28 -10.13 -14.60
C ALA A 168 -20.87 -10.65 -14.27
N GLN A 169 -20.22 -10.11 -13.23
CA GLN A 169 -18.85 -10.47 -12.84
C GLN A 169 -18.81 -11.62 -11.82
N VAL A 170 -19.95 -12.11 -11.33
CA VAL A 170 -19.98 -13.13 -10.26
C VAL A 170 -19.36 -14.45 -10.68
N GLU A 171 -19.48 -14.83 -11.96
CA GLU A 171 -18.88 -16.07 -12.48
C GLU A 171 -17.36 -16.08 -12.33
N GLU A 172 -16.72 -14.92 -12.47
CA GLU A 172 -15.27 -14.80 -12.29
C GLU A 172 -14.83 -14.97 -10.83
N VAL A 173 -15.70 -14.79 -9.84
CA VAL A 173 -15.30 -14.84 -8.42
C VAL A 173 -15.82 -16.06 -7.67
N VAL A 174 -16.82 -16.77 -8.20
CA VAL A 174 -17.32 -18.01 -7.58
C VAL A 174 -16.43 -19.19 -7.95
N ARG A 175 -15.32 -19.33 -7.22
CA ARG A 175 -14.33 -20.41 -7.38
C ARG A 175 -13.66 -20.76 -6.03
N PRO A 176 -13.01 -21.92 -5.90
CA PRO A 176 -12.33 -22.31 -4.66
C PRO A 176 -11.30 -21.26 -4.20
N GLY A 177 -11.24 -21.03 -2.89
CA GLY A 177 -10.29 -20.07 -2.28
C GLY A 177 -10.66 -18.59 -2.40
N VAL A 178 -11.74 -18.24 -3.11
CA VAL A 178 -12.18 -16.83 -3.24
C VAL A 178 -13.23 -16.49 -2.19
N HIS A 179 -13.01 -15.37 -1.52
CA HIS A 179 -13.92 -14.71 -0.59
C HIS A 179 -14.44 -13.42 -1.23
N VAL A 180 -15.67 -13.04 -0.93
CA VAL A 180 -16.27 -11.80 -1.44
C VAL A 180 -16.79 -10.93 -0.31
N LEU A 181 -16.40 -9.66 -0.33
CA LEU A 181 -16.93 -8.64 0.55
C LEU A 181 -18.26 -8.11 -0.03
N VAL A 182 -19.35 -8.30 0.72
CA VAL A 182 -20.71 -8.03 0.25
C VAL A 182 -21.39 -6.92 1.02
N SER A 183 -22.13 -6.08 0.30
CA SER A 183 -22.97 -4.99 0.86
C SER A 183 -24.20 -4.67 0.00
N SER A 184 -24.44 -5.44 -1.08
CA SER A 184 -25.58 -5.25 -1.98
C SER A 184 -26.39 -6.54 -2.05
N ARG A 185 -27.72 -6.41 -1.90
CA ARG A 185 -28.66 -7.55 -2.01
C ARG A 185 -28.63 -8.19 -3.40
N ALA A 186 -28.62 -7.37 -4.46
CA ALA A 186 -28.55 -7.85 -5.83
C ALA A 186 -27.27 -8.67 -6.09
N VAL A 187 -26.14 -8.25 -5.51
CA VAL A 187 -24.88 -9.00 -5.63
C VAL A 187 -24.93 -10.31 -4.83
N VAL A 188 -25.51 -10.28 -3.62
CA VAL A 188 -25.73 -11.49 -2.80
C VAL A 188 -26.58 -12.51 -3.57
N GLU A 189 -27.68 -12.09 -4.18
CA GLU A 189 -28.57 -12.96 -4.96
C GLU A 189 -27.86 -13.56 -6.17
N ALA A 190 -27.09 -12.75 -6.91
CA ALA A 190 -26.32 -13.20 -8.07
C ALA A 190 -25.22 -14.21 -7.68
N LEU A 191 -24.46 -13.91 -6.61
CA LEU A 191 -23.44 -14.83 -6.07
C LEU A 191 -24.08 -16.15 -5.62
N ALA A 192 -25.22 -16.08 -4.92
CA ALA A 192 -25.91 -17.25 -4.42
C ALA A 192 -26.46 -18.12 -5.57
N ALA A 193 -27.04 -17.51 -6.61
CA ALA A 193 -27.51 -18.22 -7.79
C ALA A 193 -26.35 -18.94 -8.50
N GLN A 194 -25.22 -18.25 -8.69
CA GLN A 194 -24.03 -18.82 -9.31
C GLN A 194 -23.39 -19.93 -8.45
N ALA A 195 -23.30 -19.74 -7.14
CA ALA A 195 -22.80 -20.74 -6.21
C ALA A 195 -23.65 -22.01 -6.23
N ARG A 196 -24.99 -21.88 -6.23
CA ARG A 196 -25.91 -23.02 -6.39
C ARG A 196 -25.73 -23.73 -7.72
N ARG A 197 -25.59 -22.99 -8.83
CA ARG A 197 -25.35 -23.56 -10.16
C ARG A 197 -24.09 -24.43 -10.20
N LEU A 198 -23.04 -24.00 -9.51
CA LEU A 198 -21.75 -24.71 -9.48
C LEU A 198 -21.63 -25.73 -8.34
N GLY A 199 -22.64 -25.87 -7.47
CA GLY A 199 -22.55 -26.68 -6.25
C GLY A 199 -21.45 -26.20 -5.29
N ALA A 200 -21.10 -24.91 -5.35
CA ALA A 200 -20.02 -24.31 -4.57
C ALA A 200 -20.56 -23.65 -3.29
N VAL A 201 -19.75 -23.66 -2.23
CA VAL A 201 -20.00 -22.86 -1.03
C VAL A 201 -19.09 -21.65 -1.07
N LEU A 202 -19.66 -20.47 -1.32
CA LEU A 202 -18.90 -19.23 -1.41
C LEU A 202 -18.79 -18.54 -0.04
N PRO A 203 -17.58 -18.35 0.50
CA PRO A 203 -17.38 -17.55 1.71
C PRO A 203 -17.57 -16.06 1.41
N VAL A 204 -18.36 -15.39 2.24
CA VAL A 204 -18.63 -13.94 2.14
C VAL A 204 -18.37 -13.20 3.44
N HIS A 205 -17.95 -11.95 3.29
CA HIS A 205 -17.66 -11.03 4.38
C HIS A 205 -18.63 -9.85 4.32
N VAL A 206 -19.45 -9.64 5.36
CA VAL A 206 -20.41 -8.53 5.39
C VAL A 206 -19.66 -7.23 5.66
N LYS A 207 -19.79 -6.27 4.74
CA LYS A 207 -19.20 -4.94 4.91
C LYS A 207 -20.17 -4.01 5.61
N VAL A 208 -19.74 -3.50 6.76
CA VAL A 208 -20.49 -2.52 7.56
C VAL A 208 -19.85 -1.15 7.36
N ASP A 209 -20.65 -0.15 7.00
CA ASP A 209 -20.22 1.24 7.01
C ASP A 209 -20.39 1.81 8.41
N THR A 210 -19.30 2.25 9.02
CA THR A 210 -19.30 2.77 10.40
C THR A 210 -19.11 4.27 10.46
N GLY A 211 -19.10 4.94 9.30
CA GLY A 211 -18.91 6.38 9.18
C GLY A 211 -17.92 6.81 8.09
N THR A 212 -17.52 5.91 7.19
CA THR A 212 -16.73 6.29 6.00
C THR A 212 -17.66 6.72 4.86
N HIS A 213 -18.91 6.23 4.85
CA HIS A 213 -19.95 6.52 3.85
C HIS A 213 -19.48 6.26 2.42
N ARG A 214 -18.70 5.18 2.25
CA ARG A 214 -18.10 4.78 0.97
C ARG A 214 -18.65 3.47 0.45
N GLN A 215 -18.77 2.48 1.34
CA GLN A 215 -19.18 1.12 1.01
C GLN A 215 -19.52 0.37 2.30
N GLY A 216 -20.70 -0.24 2.30
CA GLY A 216 -21.18 -1.08 3.40
C GLY A 216 -22.66 -0.89 3.62
N VAL A 217 -23.25 -1.81 4.38
CA VAL A 217 -24.58 -1.62 4.95
C VAL A 217 -24.48 -0.82 6.24
N GLU A 218 -25.55 -0.12 6.60
CA GLU A 218 -25.64 0.58 7.87
C GLU A 218 -25.50 -0.41 9.05
N PRO A 219 -24.91 0.00 10.19
CA PRO A 219 -24.68 -0.89 11.32
C PRO A 219 -25.98 -1.54 11.84
N ALA A 220 -27.10 -0.82 11.78
CA ALA A 220 -28.41 -1.31 12.19
C ALA A 220 -28.95 -2.43 11.28
N ASP A 221 -28.61 -2.41 9.99
CA ASP A 221 -29.09 -3.37 9.01
C ASP A 221 -28.15 -4.59 8.84
N ALA A 222 -26.96 -4.54 9.46
CA ALA A 222 -25.91 -5.52 9.26
C ALA A 222 -26.34 -6.95 9.60
N ALA A 223 -27.08 -7.15 10.70
CA ALA A 223 -27.53 -8.46 11.14
C ALA A 223 -28.55 -9.09 10.18
N GLU A 224 -29.54 -8.32 9.73
CA GLU A 224 -30.54 -8.78 8.76
C GLU A 224 -29.93 -9.02 7.37
N PHE A 225 -28.99 -8.17 6.95
CA PHE A 225 -28.25 -8.39 5.71
C PHE A 225 -27.43 -9.69 5.76
N ALA A 226 -26.74 -9.94 6.88
CA ALA A 226 -25.98 -11.18 7.09
C ALA A 226 -26.91 -12.41 7.07
N ALA A 227 -28.06 -12.33 7.74
CA ALA A 227 -29.06 -13.40 7.72
C ALA A 227 -29.53 -13.71 6.30
N ALA A 228 -29.89 -12.67 5.53
CA ALA A 228 -30.33 -12.82 4.15
C ALA A 228 -29.25 -13.46 3.26
N ALA A 229 -27.98 -13.08 3.42
CA ALA A 229 -26.87 -13.70 2.69
C ALA A 229 -26.70 -15.20 3.03
N ARG A 230 -26.78 -15.55 4.32
CA ARG A 230 -26.75 -16.95 4.77
C ARG A 230 -27.93 -17.74 4.21
N ASP A 231 -29.13 -17.21 4.35
CA ASP A 231 -30.37 -17.89 3.95
C ASP A 231 -30.46 -18.06 2.42
N ALA A 232 -29.78 -17.21 1.65
CA ALA A 232 -29.57 -17.40 0.20
C ALA A 232 -28.61 -18.56 -0.14
N GLY A 233 -27.90 -19.13 0.83
CA GLY A 233 -26.97 -20.25 0.66
C GLY A 233 -25.49 -19.85 0.59
N LEU A 234 -25.13 -18.63 0.97
CA LEU A 234 -23.72 -18.20 1.08
C LEU A 234 -23.17 -18.51 2.48
N ALA A 235 -21.86 -18.75 2.57
CA ALA A 235 -21.19 -18.93 3.85
C ALA A 235 -20.75 -17.58 4.43
N VAL A 236 -21.52 -17.01 5.34
CA VAL A 236 -21.14 -15.77 6.04
C VAL A 236 -20.03 -16.09 7.05
N VAL A 237 -18.78 -15.84 6.65
CA VAL A 237 -17.59 -16.19 7.44
C VAL A 237 -16.85 -14.98 8.00
N GLY A 238 -17.25 -13.76 7.61
CA GLY A 238 -16.60 -12.56 8.11
C GLY A 238 -17.47 -11.30 8.16
N VAL A 239 -16.99 -10.33 8.92
CA VAL A 239 -17.56 -8.99 9.08
C VAL A 239 -16.41 -7.98 9.02
N ALA A 240 -16.60 -6.91 8.26
CA ALA A 240 -15.55 -5.97 7.93
C ALA A 240 -16.03 -4.52 7.99
N THR A 241 -15.15 -3.60 8.37
CA THR A 241 -15.37 -2.15 8.18
C THR A 241 -14.08 -1.49 7.66
N HIS A 242 -14.06 -0.15 7.55
CA HIS A 242 -12.88 0.63 7.20
C HIS A 242 -12.93 1.98 7.90
N PHE A 243 -11.78 2.45 8.38
CA PHE A 243 -11.65 3.76 9.03
C PHE A 243 -11.69 4.89 8.02
N ALA A 244 -12.20 6.05 8.44
CA ALA A 244 -12.32 7.23 7.60
C ALA A 244 -11.12 8.17 7.71
N ASN A 245 -10.58 8.38 8.92
CA ASN A 245 -9.65 9.49 9.18
C ASN A 245 -8.34 9.08 9.85
N ILE A 246 -8.12 7.79 10.16
CA ILE A 246 -6.99 7.36 10.99
C ILE A 246 -5.62 7.74 10.39
N GLU A 247 -5.54 7.85 9.06
CA GLU A 247 -4.29 8.15 8.38
C GLU A 247 -3.95 9.64 8.49
N ASP A 248 -4.89 10.56 8.36
CA ASP A 248 -4.62 12.00 8.18
C ASP A 248 -4.85 12.84 9.45
N THR A 249 -4.70 12.24 10.64
CA THR A 249 -4.98 12.92 11.91
C THR A 249 -4.12 12.39 13.06
N THR A 250 -3.91 13.23 14.07
CA THR A 250 -3.42 12.82 15.40
C THR A 250 -4.55 12.77 16.44
N ASP A 251 -5.74 13.30 16.13
CA ASP A 251 -6.96 13.12 16.92
C ASP A 251 -7.76 11.93 16.38
N HIS A 252 -7.75 10.85 17.16
CA HIS A 252 -8.33 9.57 16.79
C HIS A 252 -9.73 9.33 17.37
N GLY A 253 -10.38 10.35 17.94
CA GLY A 253 -11.72 10.21 18.55
C GLY A 253 -12.77 9.64 17.59
N TYR A 254 -12.78 10.08 16.33
CA TYR A 254 -13.70 9.55 15.32
C TYR A 254 -13.44 8.07 15.00
N ALA A 255 -12.17 7.65 14.89
CA ALA A 255 -11.81 6.26 14.65
C ALA A 255 -12.26 5.35 15.80
N PHE A 256 -12.14 5.79 17.06
CA PHE A 256 -12.66 5.04 18.20
C PHE A 256 -14.19 4.93 18.17
N ALA A 257 -14.90 6.00 17.80
CA ALA A 257 -16.36 5.94 17.61
C ALA A 257 -16.76 4.96 16.48
N GLN A 258 -16.00 4.89 15.38
CA GLN A 258 -16.21 3.88 14.33
C GLN A 258 -16.01 2.46 14.87
N LEU A 259 -14.99 2.25 15.72
CA LEU A 259 -14.68 0.95 16.33
C LEU A 259 -15.80 0.47 17.25
N ASP A 260 -16.40 1.35 18.04
CA ASP A 260 -17.51 1.00 18.93
C ASP A 260 -18.78 0.63 18.15
N ARG A 261 -19.12 1.39 17.10
CA ARG A 261 -20.20 1.01 16.16
C ARG A 261 -19.93 -0.34 15.53
N PHE A 262 -18.67 -0.59 15.13
CA PHE A 262 -18.28 -1.85 14.52
C PHE A 262 -18.45 -3.03 15.47
N ARG A 263 -18.03 -2.91 16.73
CA ARG A 263 -18.21 -3.94 17.76
C ARG A 263 -19.68 -4.28 17.96
N GLY A 264 -20.55 -3.26 18.01
CA GLY A 264 -21.99 -3.46 18.08
C GLY A 264 -22.54 -4.23 16.88
N ALA A 265 -22.14 -3.85 15.66
CA ALA A 265 -22.55 -4.53 14.43
C ALA A 265 -22.06 -5.99 14.37
N VAL A 266 -20.82 -6.27 14.77
CA VAL A 266 -20.27 -7.63 14.84
C VAL A 266 -21.10 -8.49 15.80
N ALA A 267 -21.38 -7.99 17.01
CA ALA A 267 -22.19 -8.72 17.99
C ALA A 267 -23.60 -9.02 17.46
N ALA A 268 -24.23 -8.05 16.79
CA ALA A 268 -25.55 -8.22 16.18
C ALA A 268 -25.54 -9.26 15.05
N VAL A 269 -24.53 -9.23 14.18
CA VAL A 269 -24.35 -10.24 13.11
C VAL A 269 -24.14 -11.62 13.72
N GLU A 270 -23.22 -11.78 14.66
CA GLU A 270 -22.93 -13.07 15.28
C GLU A 270 -24.13 -13.64 16.05
N GLY A 271 -24.96 -12.79 16.65
CA GLY A 271 -26.22 -13.19 17.27
C GLY A 271 -27.24 -13.78 16.28
N ARG A 272 -27.13 -13.45 14.99
CA ARG A 272 -28.07 -13.87 13.95
C ARG A 272 -27.57 -15.02 13.09
N VAL A 273 -26.26 -15.05 12.77
CA VAL A 273 -25.64 -16.07 11.89
C VAL A 273 -24.66 -17.00 12.60
N GLY A 274 -24.43 -16.81 13.90
CA GLY A 274 -23.40 -17.52 14.66
C GLY A 274 -22.04 -16.84 14.57
N ARG A 275 -21.08 -17.33 15.35
CA ARG A 275 -19.73 -16.75 15.42
C ARG A 275 -19.04 -16.80 14.05
N VAL A 276 -18.50 -15.66 13.61
CA VAL A 276 -17.77 -15.58 12.34
C VAL A 276 -16.27 -15.78 12.55
N ARG A 277 -15.59 -16.31 11.52
CA ARG A 277 -14.14 -16.56 11.59
C ARG A 277 -13.33 -15.27 11.44
N TRP A 278 -13.77 -14.38 10.56
CA TRP A 278 -12.99 -13.23 10.11
C TRP A 278 -13.66 -11.91 10.49
N VAL A 279 -13.25 -11.31 11.59
CA VAL A 279 -13.60 -9.94 11.96
C VAL A 279 -12.40 -9.05 11.67
N HIS A 280 -12.56 -8.03 10.83
CA HIS A 280 -11.42 -7.19 10.43
C HIS A 280 -11.78 -5.71 10.19
N ALA A 281 -11.10 -4.82 10.90
CA ALA A 281 -11.22 -3.37 10.75
C ALA A 281 -9.92 -2.72 10.27
N ALA A 282 -8.77 -3.16 10.80
CA ALA A 282 -7.50 -2.49 10.61
C ALA A 282 -7.02 -2.43 9.14
N CYS A 283 -6.74 -1.20 8.67
CA CYS A 283 -5.84 -0.92 7.54
C CYS A 283 -4.38 -0.82 8.05
N SER A 284 -3.43 -0.45 7.21
CA SER A 284 -2.02 -0.25 7.59
C SER A 284 -1.85 0.68 8.79
N ALA A 285 -2.48 1.86 8.81
CA ALA A 285 -2.38 2.80 9.93
C ALA A 285 -2.93 2.20 11.24
N ALA A 286 -4.09 1.55 11.19
CA ALA A 286 -4.67 0.91 12.37
C ALA A 286 -3.82 -0.27 12.87
N ALA A 287 -3.26 -1.07 11.96
CA ALA A 287 -2.37 -2.18 12.31
C ALA A 287 -1.01 -1.71 12.87
N LEU A 288 -0.68 -0.42 12.74
CA LEU A 288 0.45 0.23 13.41
C LEU A 288 0.02 0.87 14.73
N LEU A 289 -1.14 1.51 14.80
CA LEU A 289 -1.49 2.36 15.94
C LEU A 289 -2.42 1.71 16.97
N PHE A 290 -3.39 0.87 16.57
CA PHE A 290 -4.49 0.43 17.45
C PHE A 290 -4.59 -1.09 17.53
N ARG A 291 -4.10 -1.67 18.64
CA ARG A 291 -4.22 -3.12 18.89
C ARG A 291 -5.68 -3.56 19.02
N GLU A 292 -6.55 -2.66 19.48
CA GLU A 292 -7.98 -2.89 19.64
C GLU A 292 -8.72 -3.10 18.31
N ALA A 293 -8.10 -2.76 17.19
CA ALA A 293 -8.63 -2.92 15.84
C ALA A 293 -8.10 -4.19 15.12
N ASP A 294 -7.24 -4.98 15.77
CA ASP A 294 -6.64 -6.19 15.18
C ASP A 294 -7.69 -7.30 14.94
N PHE A 295 -8.65 -7.42 15.86
CA PHE A 295 -9.69 -8.46 15.85
C PHE A 295 -9.12 -9.85 15.52
N THR A 296 -9.61 -10.51 14.47
CA THR A 296 -9.10 -11.82 14.03
C THR A 296 -8.26 -11.71 12.76
N MET A 297 -8.24 -10.55 12.09
CA MET A 297 -7.43 -10.31 10.90
C MET A 297 -7.20 -8.82 10.66
N VAL A 298 -5.99 -8.45 10.23
CA VAL A 298 -5.65 -7.11 9.77
C VAL A 298 -5.43 -7.07 8.26
N ARG A 299 -5.61 -5.90 7.64
CA ARG A 299 -5.40 -5.70 6.20
C ARG A 299 -4.26 -4.71 5.97
N VAL A 300 -3.10 -5.20 5.55
CA VAL A 300 -1.91 -4.37 5.35
C VAL A 300 -1.77 -4.06 3.86
N GLY A 301 -1.85 -2.77 3.51
CA GLY A 301 -1.68 -2.25 2.16
C GLY A 301 -0.36 -1.50 2.03
N ILE A 302 -0.38 -0.17 1.95
CA ILE A 302 0.79 0.66 1.63
C ILE A 302 2.05 0.33 2.45
N SER A 303 1.91 -0.03 3.72
CA SER A 303 3.05 -0.33 4.59
C SER A 303 3.69 -1.69 4.33
N LEU A 304 2.99 -2.61 3.64
CA LEU A 304 3.61 -3.81 3.08
C LEU A 304 4.74 -3.44 2.11
N TYR A 305 4.55 -2.34 1.39
CA TYR A 305 5.45 -1.85 0.35
C TYR A 305 6.53 -0.91 0.89
N GLY A 306 6.62 -0.74 2.21
CA GLY A 306 7.67 0.05 2.85
C GLY A 306 7.32 1.51 3.11
N HIS A 307 6.04 1.86 2.97
CA HIS A 307 5.58 3.24 3.01
C HIS A 307 4.68 3.50 4.20
N TRP A 308 4.89 4.62 4.87
CA TRP A 308 3.96 5.09 5.90
C TRP A 308 2.67 5.57 5.23
N PRO A 309 1.48 5.33 5.83
CA PRO A 309 0.22 5.83 5.28
C PRO A 309 0.19 7.36 5.13
N SER A 310 0.81 8.06 6.08
CA SER A 310 0.91 9.52 6.09
C SER A 310 2.04 9.99 7.01
N LYS A 311 2.34 11.30 6.99
CA LYS A 311 3.26 11.94 7.95
C LYS A 311 2.66 11.87 9.37
N GLU A 312 1.35 12.08 9.51
CA GLU A 312 0.59 12.06 10.74
C GLU A 312 0.62 10.67 11.40
N THR A 313 0.46 9.60 10.62
CA THR A 313 0.55 8.21 11.12
C THR A 313 1.94 7.92 11.69
N HIS A 314 2.99 8.34 10.99
CA HIS A 314 4.36 8.19 11.46
C HIS A 314 4.61 9.01 12.73
N LEU A 315 4.13 10.26 12.79
CA LEU A 315 4.24 11.10 13.98
C LEU A 315 3.49 10.50 15.18
N SER A 316 2.26 10.00 14.99
CA SER A 316 1.49 9.30 16.03
C SER A 316 2.24 8.08 16.54
N TRP A 317 2.89 7.31 15.67
CA TRP A 317 3.73 6.19 16.08
C TRP A 317 4.92 6.66 16.95
N LEU A 318 5.66 7.68 16.50
CA LEU A 318 6.82 8.21 17.21
C LEU A 318 6.45 8.80 18.58
N LEU A 319 5.30 9.46 18.68
CA LEU A 319 4.81 10.01 19.94
C LEU A 319 4.45 8.91 20.94
N ALA A 320 3.90 7.79 20.46
CA ALA A 320 3.50 6.67 21.30
C ALA A 320 4.66 5.72 21.67
N HIS A 321 5.65 5.54 20.79
CA HIS A 321 6.67 4.50 20.91
C HIS A 321 8.12 5.02 20.92
N GLY A 322 8.35 6.30 20.66
CA GLY A 322 9.69 6.87 20.51
C GLY A 322 10.32 6.58 19.14
N ARG A 323 11.64 6.77 19.03
CA ARG A 323 12.41 6.54 17.79
C ARG A 323 12.86 5.09 17.59
N ASP A 324 12.83 4.29 18.64
CA ASP A 324 13.10 2.86 18.58
C ASP A 324 11.80 2.16 18.18
N GLY A 325 11.75 1.53 16.99
CA GLY A 325 10.52 0.88 16.55
C GLY A 325 10.50 0.46 15.09
N VAL A 326 9.30 0.46 14.53
CA VAL A 326 8.99 0.03 13.15
C VAL A 326 9.80 0.85 12.14
N LYS A 327 10.62 0.16 11.36
CA LYS A 327 11.34 0.73 10.21
C LYS A 327 10.84 0.06 8.94
N LEU A 328 9.98 0.74 8.20
CA LEU A 328 9.50 0.27 6.90
C LEU A 328 10.58 0.49 5.83
N GLU A 329 10.72 -0.48 4.93
CA GLU A 329 11.72 -0.45 3.86
C GLU A 329 11.03 -0.41 2.49
N PRO A 330 11.16 0.69 1.71
CA PRO A 330 10.56 0.80 0.39
C PRO A 330 10.99 -0.34 -0.53
N ALA A 331 10.01 -1.06 -1.07
CA ALA A 331 10.26 -2.25 -1.88
C ALA A 331 10.49 -1.95 -3.36
N LEU A 332 10.15 -0.75 -3.85
CA LEU A 332 10.20 -0.39 -5.27
C LEU A 332 11.37 0.52 -5.60
N ALA A 333 12.09 0.18 -6.68
CA ALA A 333 12.93 1.13 -7.39
C ALA A 333 12.50 1.23 -8.86
N TRP A 334 12.38 2.45 -9.38
CA TRP A 334 12.06 2.72 -10.78
C TRP A 334 13.29 3.31 -11.47
N ARG A 335 13.74 2.63 -12.53
CA ARG A 335 14.95 2.97 -13.27
C ARG A 335 14.64 3.32 -14.72
N ALA A 336 15.49 4.13 -15.34
CA ALA A 336 15.50 4.36 -16.78
C ALA A 336 16.92 4.56 -17.29
N ARG A 337 17.18 4.13 -18.53
CA ARG A 337 18.47 4.40 -19.20
C ARG A 337 18.47 5.78 -19.83
N VAL A 338 19.59 6.48 -19.73
CA VAL A 338 19.82 7.72 -20.48
C VAL A 338 19.87 7.38 -21.97
N GLY A 339 18.88 7.85 -22.73
CA GLY A 339 18.81 7.63 -24.17
C GLY A 339 19.71 8.58 -24.96
N GLN A 340 19.93 9.80 -24.45
CA GLN A 340 20.78 10.79 -25.08
C GLN A 340 21.28 11.81 -24.05
N VAL A 341 22.49 12.35 -24.24
CA VAL A 341 22.94 13.57 -23.53
C VAL A 341 23.17 14.70 -24.53
N LYS A 342 22.47 15.83 -24.35
CA LYS A 342 22.54 17.00 -25.23
C LYS A 342 23.28 18.15 -24.57
N ARG A 343 24.18 18.80 -25.30
CA ARG A 343 24.75 20.10 -24.89
C ARG A 343 23.79 21.22 -25.28
N VAL A 344 23.42 22.05 -24.31
CA VAL A 344 22.49 23.18 -24.47
C VAL A 344 23.20 24.45 -24.06
N ALA A 345 23.19 25.46 -24.93
CA ALA A 345 23.78 26.76 -24.63
C ALA A 345 23.00 27.50 -23.53
N ALA A 346 23.69 28.39 -22.80
CA ALA A 346 23.02 29.28 -21.85
C ALA A 346 21.87 30.05 -22.55
N GLY A 347 20.71 30.14 -21.90
CA GLY A 347 19.52 30.82 -22.39
C GLY A 347 18.69 30.02 -23.41
N ALA A 348 19.22 28.94 -24.00
CA ALA A 348 18.49 28.12 -24.96
C ALA A 348 17.37 27.32 -24.27
N PRO A 349 16.12 27.37 -24.77
CA PRO A 349 14.99 26.78 -24.06
C PRO A 349 14.98 25.25 -24.15
N VAL A 350 14.51 24.60 -23.08
CA VAL A 350 14.36 23.14 -23.00
C VAL A 350 12.88 22.77 -22.77
N GLY A 351 12.38 21.83 -23.58
CA GLY A 351 11.05 21.25 -23.44
C GLY A 351 9.89 22.13 -23.89
N TYR A 352 8.69 21.58 -23.80
CA TYR A 352 7.46 22.25 -24.26
C TYR A 352 7.17 23.55 -23.51
N GLY A 353 6.73 24.55 -24.26
CA GLY A 353 6.38 25.88 -23.73
C GLY A 353 7.57 26.68 -23.22
N LEU A 354 8.80 26.23 -23.49
CA LEU A 354 10.03 26.97 -23.20
C LEU A 354 10.16 27.33 -21.71
N THR A 355 9.68 26.44 -20.82
CA THR A 355 9.56 26.72 -19.37
C THR A 355 10.87 26.66 -18.60
N TYR A 356 11.93 26.14 -19.22
CA TYR A 356 13.27 26.10 -18.65
C TYR A 356 14.28 26.68 -19.64
N ARG A 357 15.20 27.49 -19.13
CA ARG A 357 16.35 28.04 -19.84
C ARG A 357 17.55 27.96 -18.89
N PRO A 358 18.60 27.18 -19.20
CA PRO A 358 19.75 27.09 -18.33
C PRO A 358 20.49 28.42 -18.31
N THR A 359 21.04 28.81 -17.16
CA THR A 359 21.79 30.07 -17.00
C THR A 359 23.26 29.96 -17.44
N ARG A 360 23.71 28.75 -17.77
CA ARG A 360 25.05 28.41 -18.24
C ARG A 360 24.98 27.36 -19.34
N PRO A 361 26.08 27.09 -20.08
CA PRO A 361 26.16 25.89 -20.89
C PRO A 361 25.89 24.65 -20.02
N SER A 362 24.89 23.86 -20.40
CA SER A 362 24.43 22.70 -19.63
C SER A 362 24.46 21.42 -20.47
N ALA A 363 24.60 20.27 -19.80
CA ALA A 363 24.39 18.95 -20.35
C ALA A 363 23.03 18.41 -19.86
N ILE A 364 22.14 18.07 -20.80
CA ILE A 364 20.78 17.61 -20.51
C ILE A 364 20.64 16.16 -20.94
N ALA A 365 20.40 15.27 -19.98
CA ALA A 365 20.06 13.88 -20.22
C ALA A 365 18.59 13.75 -20.62
N VAL A 366 18.31 12.89 -21.61
CA VAL A 366 16.98 12.55 -22.10
C VAL A 366 16.65 11.14 -21.60
N LEU A 367 15.61 11.04 -20.78
CA LEU A 367 15.13 9.79 -20.18
C LEU A 367 13.85 9.35 -20.90
N PRO A 368 13.76 8.10 -21.37
CA PRO A 368 12.58 7.54 -22.03
C PRO A 368 11.52 7.11 -21.00
N VAL A 369 11.07 8.08 -20.20
CA VAL A 369 9.95 7.97 -19.25
C VAL A 369 9.16 9.27 -19.34
N GLY A 370 7.83 9.19 -19.30
CA GLY A 370 6.99 10.36 -19.14
C GLY A 370 5.69 10.08 -18.38
N TYR A 371 4.70 10.96 -18.59
CA TYR A 371 3.42 10.84 -17.89
C TYR A 371 2.57 9.65 -18.34
N ALA A 372 2.82 9.06 -19.52
CA ALA A 372 2.17 7.83 -19.95
C ALA A 372 2.67 6.60 -19.15
N ASP A 373 3.93 6.63 -18.69
CA ASP A 373 4.50 5.61 -17.82
C ASP A 373 4.07 5.77 -16.35
N GLY A 374 3.48 6.90 -16.01
CA GLY A 374 3.03 7.26 -14.67
C GLY A 374 3.85 8.35 -13.99
N TYR A 375 4.87 8.94 -14.64
CA TYR A 375 5.65 10.04 -14.06
C TYR A 375 4.84 11.35 -14.08
N PRO A 376 4.39 11.89 -12.93
CA PRO A 376 3.37 12.95 -12.95
C PRO A 376 3.85 14.21 -13.67
N ARG A 377 3.01 14.74 -14.56
CA ARG A 377 3.31 16.00 -15.27
C ARG A 377 3.52 17.19 -14.32
N ALA A 378 2.91 17.14 -13.14
CA ALA A 378 3.07 18.13 -12.07
C ALA A 378 4.51 18.26 -11.53
N LEU A 379 5.37 17.27 -11.80
CA LEU A 379 6.78 17.28 -11.40
C LEU A 379 7.70 18.12 -12.32
N SER A 380 7.15 18.68 -13.39
CA SER A 380 7.87 19.56 -14.33
C SER A 380 8.60 20.69 -13.61
N ASN A 381 9.92 20.82 -13.82
CA ASN A 381 10.81 21.79 -13.16
C ASN A 381 10.87 21.70 -11.62
N ARG A 382 10.45 20.59 -11.02
CA ARG A 382 10.33 20.47 -9.55
C ARG A 382 11.01 19.24 -8.99
N ALA A 383 10.88 18.10 -9.66
CA ALA A 383 11.49 16.86 -9.20
C ALA A 383 12.98 16.77 -9.55
N ARG A 384 13.62 15.74 -9.01
CA ARG A 384 14.95 15.29 -9.37
C ARG A 384 14.93 13.80 -9.66
N VAL A 385 15.93 13.34 -10.40
CA VAL A 385 16.32 11.93 -10.53
C VAL A 385 17.72 11.76 -9.98
N LEU A 386 18.17 10.53 -9.75
CA LEU A 386 19.57 10.26 -9.41
C LEU A 386 20.28 9.64 -10.60
N LEU A 387 21.53 10.01 -10.82
CA LEU A 387 22.40 9.42 -11.82
C LEU A 387 23.82 9.35 -11.26
N ARG A 388 24.41 8.16 -11.22
CA ARG A 388 25.76 7.93 -10.65
C ARG A 388 25.86 8.39 -9.20
N GLY A 389 24.81 8.18 -8.41
CA GLY A 389 24.72 8.57 -7.01
C GLY A 389 24.57 10.07 -6.76
N LEU A 390 24.35 10.88 -7.80
CA LEU A 390 24.19 12.33 -7.69
C LEU A 390 22.81 12.78 -8.19
N PRO A 391 22.21 13.82 -7.57
CA PRO A 391 20.92 14.34 -8.00
C PRO A 391 21.02 15.17 -9.28
N ALA A 392 20.14 14.90 -10.24
CA ALA A 392 19.93 15.66 -11.46
C ALA A 392 18.52 16.28 -11.46
N PRO A 393 18.38 17.62 -11.46
CA PRO A 393 17.06 18.27 -11.52
C PRO A 393 16.32 17.92 -12.81
N VAL A 394 15.02 17.64 -12.72
CA VAL A 394 14.13 17.54 -13.88
C VAL A 394 13.86 18.93 -14.42
N VAL A 395 14.17 19.15 -15.69
CA VAL A 395 14.10 20.46 -16.35
C VAL A 395 13.18 20.46 -17.56
N GLY A 396 12.44 21.55 -17.73
CA GLY A 396 11.36 21.63 -18.71
C GLY A 396 10.12 20.88 -18.25
N ARG A 397 9.15 20.75 -19.17
CA ARG A 397 7.93 19.99 -18.93
C ARG A 397 8.18 18.50 -19.11
N VAL A 398 7.67 17.70 -18.18
CA VAL A 398 7.49 16.25 -18.35
C VAL A 398 6.61 16.03 -19.58
N CYS A 399 7.10 15.25 -20.54
CA CYS A 399 6.41 14.90 -21.78
C CYS A 399 5.68 13.56 -21.63
N MET A 400 5.03 13.08 -22.71
CA MET A 400 4.28 11.82 -22.70
C MET A 400 5.18 10.64 -22.35
N ASP A 401 6.32 10.54 -23.03
CA ASP A 401 7.24 9.40 -22.91
C ASP A 401 8.68 9.85 -22.58
N ILE A 402 8.90 11.15 -22.34
CA ILE A 402 10.24 11.73 -22.15
C ILE A 402 10.29 12.72 -20.99
N VAL A 403 11.35 12.62 -20.21
CA VAL A 403 11.78 13.58 -19.20
C VAL A 403 13.19 14.04 -19.53
N MET A 404 13.49 15.32 -19.26
CA MET A 404 14.83 15.86 -19.37
C MET A 404 15.38 16.16 -17.97
N ALA A 405 16.63 15.79 -17.72
CA ALA A 405 17.32 16.06 -16.48
C ALA A 405 18.64 16.81 -16.73
N ASP A 406 18.92 17.85 -15.95
CA ASP A 406 20.19 18.58 -16.03
C ASP A 406 21.28 17.78 -15.30
N VAL A 407 22.24 17.26 -16.07
CA VAL A 407 23.34 16.41 -15.61
C VAL A 407 24.69 17.13 -15.70
N THR A 408 24.68 18.46 -15.82
CA THR A 408 25.89 19.27 -16.01
C THR A 408 26.92 19.05 -14.92
N ASP A 409 26.49 18.85 -13.67
CA ASP A 409 27.37 18.67 -12.52
C ASP A 409 27.63 17.19 -12.17
N ILE A 410 27.31 16.25 -13.07
CA ILE A 410 27.49 14.81 -12.86
C ILE A 410 28.63 14.32 -13.76
N PRO A 411 29.86 14.13 -13.23
CA PRO A 411 31.01 13.72 -14.02
C PRO A 411 30.79 12.36 -14.68
N GLY A 412 31.07 12.28 -15.98
CA GLY A 412 30.97 11.04 -16.75
C GLY A 412 29.54 10.59 -17.06
N ALA A 413 28.53 11.41 -16.78
CA ALA A 413 27.16 11.14 -17.23
C ALA A 413 27.11 10.99 -18.75
N GLY A 414 26.58 9.86 -19.22
CA GLY A 414 26.56 9.50 -20.64
C GLY A 414 25.36 8.64 -21.02
N GLU A 415 25.26 8.35 -22.32
CA GLU A 415 24.24 7.46 -22.87
C GLU A 415 24.40 6.05 -22.29
N GLY A 416 23.28 5.38 -22.01
CA GLY A 416 23.23 4.05 -21.41
C GLY A 416 23.36 4.01 -19.88
N ASP A 417 23.81 5.10 -19.24
CA ASP A 417 23.81 5.21 -17.77
C ASP A 417 22.39 5.02 -17.21
N VAL A 418 22.28 4.47 -16.01
CA VAL A 418 20.99 4.20 -15.36
C VAL A 418 20.64 5.33 -14.41
N ALA A 419 19.56 6.04 -14.72
CA ALA A 419 18.91 7.00 -13.84
C ALA A 419 17.92 6.30 -12.89
N THR A 420 17.82 6.80 -11.67
CA THR A 420 16.87 6.33 -10.65
C THR A 420 15.81 7.40 -10.43
N LEU A 421 14.56 7.05 -10.75
CA LEU A 421 13.41 7.94 -10.64
C LEU A 421 12.71 7.79 -9.29
N ILE A 422 12.69 6.57 -8.75
CA ILE A 422 12.26 6.23 -7.39
C ILE A 422 13.24 5.18 -6.87
N GLY A 423 13.67 5.27 -5.62
CA GLY A 423 14.63 4.35 -5.01
C GLY A 423 15.97 5.01 -4.71
N ALA A 424 16.97 4.19 -4.38
CA ALA A 424 18.30 4.64 -4.00
C ALA A 424 19.33 4.47 -5.13
N ASP A 425 20.29 5.39 -5.14
CA ASP A 425 21.52 5.32 -5.93
C ASP A 425 22.66 5.88 -5.07
N GLY A 426 23.58 5.01 -4.64
CA GLY A 426 24.58 5.35 -3.62
C GLY A 426 23.94 5.71 -2.27
N GLU A 427 24.36 6.84 -1.70
CA GLU A 427 23.83 7.37 -0.43
C GLU A 427 22.56 8.22 -0.63
N GLU A 428 22.24 8.58 -1.88
CA GLU A 428 21.09 9.40 -2.24
C GLU A 428 19.84 8.55 -2.50
N ARG A 429 18.67 9.18 -2.33
CA ARG A 429 17.37 8.54 -2.57
C ARG A 429 16.34 9.53 -3.09
N VAL A 430 15.53 9.09 -4.05
CA VAL A 430 14.28 9.74 -4.42
C VAL A 430 13.14 8.86 -3.91
N THR A 431 12.27 9.42 -3.07
CA THR A 431 11.18 8.66 -2.43
C THR A 431 9.83 8.92 -3.10
N ALA A 432 8.90 7.97 -2.98
CA ALA A 432 7.53 8.18 -3.45
C ALA A 432 6.85 9.33 -2.69
N GLU A 433 7.17 9.51 -1.40
CA GLU A 433 6.72 10.63 -0.56
C GLU A 433 7.23 11.98 -1.07
N GLU A 434 8.51 12.08 -1.45
CA GLU A 434 9.09 13.29 -2.06
C GLU A 434 8.33 13.66 -3.35
N LEU A 435 8.12 12.69 -4.24
CA LEU A 435 7.37 12.92 -5.48
C LEU A 435 5.90 13.27 -5.21
N ALA A 436 5.28 12.68 -4.19
CA ALA A 436 3.91 12.97 -3.80
C ALA A 436 3.77 14.41 -3.28
N GLU A 437 4.67 14.85 -2.41
CA GLU A 437 4.70 16.21 -1.87
C GLU A 437 4.93 17.25 -2.97
N LEU A 438 5.86 17.00 -3.89
CA LEU A 438 6.04 17.84 -5.07
C LEU A 438 4.81 17.79 -5.99
N GLY A 439 4.18 16.64 -6.16
CA GLY A 439 3.01 16.46 -7.02
C GLY A 439 1.71 17.03 -6.45
N GLY A 440 1.66 17.34 -5.15
CA GLY A 440 0.43 17.73 -4.45
C GLY A 440 -0.53 16.55 -4.24
N THR A 441 0.02 15.38 -3.90
CA THR A 441 -0.71 14.12 -3.74
C THR A 441 -0.11 13.25 -2.63
N ILE A 442 -0.44 11.95 -2.60
CA ILE A 442 0.03 10.94 -1.64
C ILE A 442 0.86 9.84 -2.33
N ASN A 443 1.73 9.16 -1.56
CA ASN A 443 2.60 8.08 -2.05
C ASN A 443 1.79 6.94 -2.72
N TYR A 444 0.60 6.62 -2.21
CA TYR A 444 -0.35 5.69 -2.83
C TYR A 444 -0.60 5.99 -4.30
N GLU A 445 -0.83 7.27 -4.64
CA GLU A 445 -1.16 7.68 -6.01
C GLU A 445 0.06 7.64 -6.92
N ILE A 446 1.23 8.05 -6.42
CA ILE A 446 2.50 7.98 -7.17
C ILE A 446 2.77 6.53 -7.61
N LEU A 447 2.66 5.58 -6.68
CA LEU A 447 2.99 4.18 -6.93
C LEU A 447 1.91 3.50 -7.76
N ALA A 448 0.62 3.68 -7.44
CA ALA A 448 -0.48 3.02 -8.14
C ALA A 448 -0.68 3.51 -9.59
N ARG A 449 -0.13 4.67 -9.95
CA ARG A 449 -0.16 5.21 -11.32
C ARG A 449 0.92 4.63 -12.24
N LEU A 450 1.91 3.93 -11.71
CA LEU A 450 2.96 3.34 -12.53
C LEU A 450 2.35 2.37 -13.54
N SER A 451 2.60 2.63 -14.83
CA SER A 451 1.97 1.91 -15.92
C SER A 451 2.17 0.40 -15.79
N PRO A 452 1.12 -0.43 -15.94
CA PRO A 452 1.26 -1.88 -15.99
C PRO A 452 2.13 -2.40 -17.12
N ALA A 453 2.40 -1.57 -18.15
CA ALA A 453 3.27 -1.94 -19.27
C ALA A 453 4.77 -1.94 -18.91
N LEU A 454 5.17 -1.28 -17.81
CA LEU A 454 6.55 -1.32 -17.34
C LEU A 454 6.89 -2.74 -16.87
N VAL A 455 8.02 -3.27 -17.34
CA VAL A 455 8.50 -4.57 -16.89
C VAL A 455 8.89 -4.46 -15.41
N ARG A 456 8.44 -5.44 -14.63
CA ARG A 456 8.76 -5.59 -13.22
C ARG A 456 9.56 -6.86 -13.02
N ALA A 457 10.52 -6.82 -12.11
CA ALA A 457 11.26 -8.00 -11.73
C ALA A 457 11.56 -7.99 -10.23
N VAL A 458 11.36 -9.15 -9.61
CA VAL A 458 11.80 -9.37 -8.24
C VAL A 458 13.33 -9.43 -8.19
N VAL A 459 13.91 -8.63 -7.30
CA VAL A 459 15.33 -8.61 -6.95
C VAL A 459 15.48 -8.97 -5.47
N GLU A 460 16.62 -9.49 -5.07
CA GLU A 460 16.87 -9.93 -3.69
C GLU A 460 17.14 -8.76 -2.73
#